data_AF-A0A1Y4WQ81-F1
#
_entry.id   AF-A0A1Y4WQ81-F1
#
_cell.length_a   1.000
_cell.length_b   1.000
_cell.length_c   1.000
_cell.angle_alpha   90.00
_cell.angle_beta   90.00
_cell.angle_gamma   90.00
#
_symmetry.space_group_name_H-M   'P 1'
#
loop_
_entity.id
_entity.type
_entity.pdbx_description
1 polymer ?
#
loop_
_entity_poly.entity_id
_entity_poly.type
_entity_poly.pdbx_seq_one_letter_code
_entity_poly.pdbx_strand_id
1 'polypeptide(L)' 'MKRIQSACLEQTILFSASDDLSPELAAKMVRQEVESYKLSLTRKQVAYKIESETPQPDGSVIVKLRRQYNFYSCGSYLD' A
#
# COMPACT_ATOMS: atom_id res chain seq x y z
N MET A 1 -5.25 -18.43 -28.28
CA MET A 1 -4.18 -18.50 -27.26
C MET A 1 -3.90 -17.10 -26.72
N LYS A 2 -3.88 -16.90 -25.40
CA LYS A 2 -3.63 -15.58 -24.75
C LYS A 2 -2.17 -15.49 -24.31
N ARG A 3 -1.52 -14.35 -24.57
CA ARG A 3 -0.18 -14.00 -24.05
C ARG A 3 -0.26 -12.65 -23.34
N ILE A 4 0.19 -12.60 -22.09
CA ILE A 4 0.21 -11.37 -21.29
C ILE A 4 1.50 -10.60 -21.63
N GLN A 5 1.36 -9.32 -21.96
CA GLN A 5 2.49 -8.43 -22.28
C GLN A 5 2.92 -7.58 -21.07
N SER A 6 1.95 -7.16 -20.24
CA SER A 6 2.17 -6.43 -19.00
C SER A 6 1.06 -6.75 -17.99
N ALA A 7 1.35 -6.61 -16.69
CA ALA A 7 0.35 -6.70 -15.63
C ALA A 7 0.76 -5.85 -14.42
N CYS A 8 -0.18 -5.05 -13.94
CA CYS A 8 -0.03 -4.19 -12.77
C CYS A 8 -1.28 -4.28 -11.90
N LEU A 9 -1.20 -3.73 -10.69
CA LEU A 9 -2.31 -3.65 -9.76
C LEU A 9 -2.39 -2.25 -9.16
N GLU A 10 -3.59 -1.67 -9.18
CA GLU A 10 -3.96 -0.54 -8.34
C GLU A 10 -4.60 -1.09 -7.06
N GLN A 11 -4.20 -0.57 -5.90
CA GLN A 11 -4.77 -0.95 -4.62
C GLN A 11 -5.06 0.29 -3.78
N THR A 12 -6.22 0.28 -3.12
CA THR A 12 -6.58 1.18 -2.03
C THR A 12 -6.67 0.35 -0.77
N ILE A 13 -5.87 0.67 0.23
CA ILE A 13 -5.72 -0.11 1.47
C ILE A 13 -6.07 0.79 2.65
N LEU A 14 -7.00 0.35 3.50
CA LEU A 14 -7.30 0.97 4.78
C LEU A 14 -6.45 0.30 5.87
N PHE A 15 -5.67 1.09 6.59
CA PHE A 15 -4.93 0.68 7.78
C PHE A 15 -5.66 1.23 9.01
N SER A 16 -6.11 0.33 9.88
CA SER A 16 -6.88 0.67 11.08
C SER A 16 -6.40 -0.17 12.26
N ALA A 17 -6.31 0.44 13.44
CA ALA A 17 -6.01 -0.27 14.68
C ALA A 17 -7.24 -1.02 15.20
N SER A 18 -7.04 -1.98 16.10
CA SER A 18 -8.13 -2.60 16.84
C SER A 18 -8.81 -1.61 17.80
N ASP A 19 -10.11 -1.77 18.01
CA ASP A 19 -10.96 -0.85 18.80
C ASP A 19 -10.59 -0.78 20.30
N ASP A 20 -9.77 -1.71 20.79
CA ASP A 20 -9.39 -1.82 22.21
C ASP A 20 -8.24 -0.89 22.62
N LEU A 21 -7.71 -0.08 21.71
CA LEU A 21 -6.54 0.76 21.92
C LEU A 21 -6.91 2.21 22.17
N SER A 22 -6.15 2.89 23.05
CA SER A 22 -6.26 4.34 23.19
C SER A 22 -5.97 5.05 21.84
N PRO A 23 -6.62 6.19 21.53
CA PRO A 23 -6.46 6.86 20.24
C PRO A 23 -5.02 7.18 19.85
N GLU A 24 -4.19 7.59 20.80
CA GLU A 24 -2.77 7.89 20.54
C GLU A 24 -1.97 6.65 20.16
N LEU A 25 -2.20 5.54 20.88
CA LEU A 25 -1.53 4.26 20.62
C LEU A 25 -2.01 3.67 19.29
N ALA A 26 -3.32 3.74 19.01
CA ALA A 26 -3.92 3.34 17.75
C ALA A 26 -3.28 4.09 16.56
N ALA A 27 -3.23 5.42 16.62
CA ALA A 27 -2.62 6.24 15.57
C ALA A 27 -1.13 5.94 15.37
N LYS A 28 -0.38 5.65 16.45
CA LYS A 28 1.02 5.23 16.35
C LYS A 28 1.17 3.87 15.67
N MET A 29 0.34 2.89 16.04
CA MET A 29 0.37 1.55 15.45
C MET A 29 0.02 1.57 13.97
N VAL A 30 -1.01 2.34 13.57
CA VAL A 30 -1.38 2.50 12.16
C VAL A 30 -0.21 3.06 11.34
N ARG A 31 0.47 4.10 11.84
CA ARG A 31 1.65 4.65 11.14
C ARG A 31 2.77 3.63 10.99
N GLN A 32 3.07 2.88 12.05
CA GLN A 32 4.08 1.81 12.01
C GLN A 32 3.71 0.70 11.03
N GLU A 33 2.43 0.35 10.92
CA GLU A 33 1.95 -0.65 9.98
C GLU A 33 2.09 -0.18 8.52
N VAL A 34 1.75 1.08 8.24
CA VAL A 34 1.96 1.70 6.92
C VAL A 34 3.44 1.70 6.54
N GLU A 35 4.34 2.07 7.46
CA GLU A 35 5.78 2.03 7.24
C GLU A 35 6.30 0.61 6.99
N SER A 36 5.84 -0.35 7.81
CA SER A 36 6.18 -1.77 7.67
C SER A 36 5.73 -2.32 6.31
N TYR A 37 4.54 -1.94 5.85
CA TYR A 37 4.03 -2.31 4.53
C TYR A 37 4.94 -1.81 3.41
N LYS A 38 5.28 -0.52 3.40
CA LYS A 38 6.20 0.07 2.39
C LYS A 38 7.59 -0.57 2.43
N LEU A 39 8.10 -0.85 3.63
CA LEU A 39 9.38 -1.55 3.81
C LEU A 39 9.31 -2.97 3.26
N SER A 40 8.19 -3.67 3.43
CA SER A 40 7.98 -5.02 2.87
C SER A 40 7.99 -5.02 1.35
N LEU A 41 7.40 -4.00 0.69
CA LEU A 41 7.44 -3.83 -0.76
C LEU A 41 8.87 -3.62 -1.25
N THR A 42 9.61 -2.77 -0.55
CA THR A 42 11.02 -2.47 -0.84
C THR A 42 11.89 -3.71 -0.68
N ARG A 43 11.73 -4.47 0.41
CA ARG A 43 12.44 -5.73 0.66
C ARG A 43 12.16 -6.80 -0.38
N LYS A 44 10.92 -6.87 -0.87
CA LYS A 44 10.50 -7.79 -1.94
C LYS A 44 10.86 -7.28 -3.34
N GLN A 45 11.49 -6.11 -3.44
CA GLN A 45 11.82 -5.45 -4.71
C GLN A 45 10.61 -5.32 -5.65
N VAL A 46 9.42 -5.13 -5.08
CA VAL A 46 8.20 -4.88 -5.84
C VAL A 46 8.26 -3.43 -6.31
N ALA A 47 8.15 -3.18 -7.61
CA ALA A 47 8.02 -1.81 -8.10
C ALA A 47 6.66 -1.24 -7.70
N TYR A 48 6.62 -0.04 -7.11
CA TYR A 48 5.37 0.61 -6.71
C TYR A 48 5.49 2.13 -6.75
N LYS A 49 4.34 2.80 -6.84
CA LYS A 49 4.17 4.24 -6.75
C LYS A 49 2.98 4.55 -5.83
N ILE A 50 3.22 5.30 -4.77
CA ILE A 50 2.15 5.79 -3.89
C ILE A 50 1.43 6.92 -4.62
N GLU A 51 0.11 6.82 -4.72
CA GLU A 51 -0.75 7.85 -5.31
C GLU A 51 -1.31 8.80 -4.26
N SER A 52 -1.71 8.26 -3.11
CA SER A 52 -2.16 9.04 -1.97
C SER A 52 -1.98 8.29 -0.66
N GLU A 53 -1.85 9.06 0.42
CA GLU A 53 -1.81 8.58 1.79
C GLU A 53 -2.57 9.57 2.65
N THR A 54 -3.79 9.19 3.01
CA THR A 54 -4.77 10.09 3.62
C THR A 54 -5.10 9.61 5.03
N PRO A 55 -4.65 10.32 6.07
CA PRO A 55 -5.10 10.05 7.44
C PRO A 55 -6.59 10.40 7.59
N GLN A 56 -7.30 9.63 8.39
CA GLN A 56 -8.73 9.78 8.67
C GLN A 56 -8.96 10.33 10.09
N PRO A 57 -10.13 10.93 10.37
CA PRO A 57 -10.45 11.46 11.70
C PRO A 57 -10.46 10.42 12.82
N ASP A 58 -10.70 9.15 12.48
CA ASP A 58 -10.70 8.01 13.40
C ASP A 58 -9.28 7.46 13.69
N GLY A 59 -8.24 8.07 13.11
CA GLY A 59 -6.86 7.65 13.25
C GLY A 59 -6.41 6.55 12.28
N SER A 60 -7.32 6.07 11.42
CA SER A 60 -6.97 5.17 10.31
C SER A 60 -6.24 5.92 9.18
N VAL A 61 -5.58 5.18 8.28
CA VAL A 61 -4.89 5.75 7.11
C VAL A 61 -5.29 4.98 5.86
N ILE A 62 -5.73 5.71 4.84
CA ILE A 62 -6.00 5.15 3.51
C ILE A 62 -4.78 5.38 2.63
N VAL A 63 -4.17 4.31 2.14
CA VAL A 63 -3.06 4.37 1.17
C VAL A 63 -3.57 3.88 -0.18
N LYS A 64 -3.47 4.73 -1.20
CA LYS A 64 -3.68 4.35 -2.60
C LYS A 64 -2.33 4.20 -3.28
N LEU A 65 -2.11 3.08 -3.96
CA LEU A 65 -0.88 2.84 -4.70
C LEU A 65 -1.10 2.03 -5.97
N ARG A 66 -0.21 2.26 -6.94
CA ARG A 66 0.00 1.36 -8.08
C ARG A 66 1.22 0.51 -7.80
N ARG A 67 1.17 -0.80 -8.08
CA ARG A 67 2.31 -1.69 -7.91
C ARG A 67 2.38 -2.81 -8.93
N GLN A 68 3.57 -3.38 -9.04
CA GLN A 68 3.80 -4.63 -9.72
C GLN A 68 2.99 -5.75 -9.03
N TYR A 69 2.18 -6.44 -9.83
CA TYR A 69 1.33 -7.53 -9.35
C TYR A 69 2.10 -8.84 -9.25
N ASN A 70 2.93 -9.12 -10.26
CA ASN A 70 3.71 -10.34 -10.45
C ASN A 70 4.93 -10.03 -11.33
N PHE A 71 5.59 -11.05 -11.87
CA PHE A 71 6.81 -10.88 -12.68
C PHE A 71 6.60 -10.31 -14.10
N TYR A 72 5.36 -9.95 -14.50
CA TYR A 72 5.17 -9.26 -15.77
C TYR A 72 5.72 -7.83 -15.69
N SER A 73 6.10 -7.30 -16.86
CA SER A 73 6.49 -5.90 -17.01
C SER A 73 5.36 -4.96 -16.58
N CYS A 74 5.73 -3.86 -15.93
CA CYS A 74 4.78 -2.80 -15.61
C CYS A 74 4.55 -1.82 -16.76
N GLY A 75 5.33 -1.89 -17.85
CA GLY A 75 5.29 -0.90 -18.93
C GLY A 75 5.45 0.52 -18.37
N SER A 76 4.65 1.46 -18.88
CA SER A 76 4.59 2.85 -18.39
C SER A 76 3.61 3.07 -17.25
N TYR A 77 3.07 1.99 -16.64
CA TYR A 77 2.00 2.11 -15.65
C TYR A 77 2.49 2.63 -14.29
N LEU A 78 3.79 2.54 -13.99
CA LEU A 78 4.34 3.07 -12.73
C LEU A 78 5.07 4.41 -12.89
N ASP A 79 5.10 4.95 -14.12
CA ASP A 79 5.65 6.27 -14.42
C ASP A 79 4.88 7.38 -13.68
#